data_AF-A0AAF0UUY9-F1
#
_entry.id   AF-A0AAF0UUY9-F1
#
_cell.length_a   1.000
_cell.length_b   1.000
_cell.length_c   1.000
_cell.angle_alpha   90.00
_cell.angle_beta   90.00
_cell.angle_gamma   90.00
#
_symmetry.space_group_name_H-M   'P 1'
#
loop_
_entity.id
_entity.type
_entity.pdbx_description
1 polymer ?
#
loop_
_entity_poly.entity_id
_entity_poly.type
_entity_poly.pdbx_seq_one_letter_code
_entity_poly.pdbx_strand_id
1 'polypeptide(L)'
;MIVFHNTAFESTDVIVGLLGNIVALLHAFFCNLPQEWLEGTHLIIKHLRPVTSVAVLRISFRIMGPLLPRLVNAHTFFSKTVSLLLNILVDVFGKNSQLSAPIEATEISDLIDFLHHVIHYEGASSKPRTEILALFGRAAENLRPDVQHLLSHLNTDVNTSVYAKIVHSA
;
A
#
# COMPACT_ATOMS: atom_id res chain seq x y z
N MET A 1 -16.41 -35.41 30.96
CA MET A 1 -15.62 -35.07 29.77
C MET A 1 -16.17 -33.76 29.22
N ILE A 2 -15.60 -32.63 29.62
CA ILE A 2 -16.04 -31.31 29.16
C ILE A 2 -15.15 -30.94 27.97
N VAL A 3 -15.78 -30.76 26.82
CA VAL A 3 -15.14 -30.33 25.58
C VAL A 3 -14.81 -28.84 25.73
N PHE A 4 -13.52 -28.50 25.76
CA PHE A 4 -13.08 -27.11 25.59
C PHE A 4 -13.22 -26.73 24.11
N HIS A 5 -14.40 -26.25 23.72
CA HIS A 5 -14.63 -25.71 22.38
C HIS A 5 -14.25 -24.23 22.34
N ASN A 6 -13.05 -23.96 21.81
CA ASN A 6 -12.74 -22.86 20.90
C ASN A 6 -13.23 -21.42 21.19
N THR A 7 -12.99 -20.87 22.38
CA THR A 7 -13.26 -19.43 22.68
C THR A 7 -12.26 -18.46 22.02
N ALA A 8 -11.08 -18.93 21.58
CA ALA A 8 -10.06 -18.09 20.96
C ALA A 8 -10.35 -17.74 19.48
N PHE A 9 -11.10 -18.60 18.79
CA PHE A 9 -11.45 -18.41 17.38
C PHE A 9 -12.55 -17.34 17.23
N GLU A 10 -13.60 -17.38 18.05
CA GLU A 10 -14.66 -16.36 18.10
C GLU A 10 -14.14 -14.97 18.47
N SER A 11 -13.18 -14.88 19.41
CA SER A 11 -12.59 -13.59 19.81
C SER A 11 -11.79 -12.94 18.68
N THR A 12 -11.10 -13.73 17.86
CA THR A 12 -10.32 -13.23 16.73
C THR A 12 -11.24 -12.68 15.64
N ASP A 13 -12.34 -13.37 15.35
CA ASP A 13 -13.33 -12.95 14.35
C ASP A 13 -14.03 -11.64 14.75
N VAL A 14 -14.36 -11.47 16.03
CA VAL A 14 -14.90 -10.21 16.55
C VAL A 14 -13.89 -9.06 16.40
N ILE A 15 -12.61 -9.29 16.70
CA ILE A 15 -11.56 -8.26 16.56
C ILE A 15 -11.35 -7.89 15.08
N VAL A 16 -11.29 -8.88 14.18
CA VAL A 16 -11.18 -8.65 12.73
C VAL A 16 -12.38 -7.86 12.20
N GLY A 17 -13.59 -8.19 12.66
CA GLY A 17 -14.82 -7.46 12.33
C GLY A 17 -14.79 -6.01 12.83
N LEU A 18 -14.36 -5.77 14.07
CA LEU A 18 -14.20 -4.42 14.63
C LEU A 18 -13.19 -3.59 13.83
N LEU A 19 -12.05 -4.16 13.47
CA LEU A 19 -11.04 -3.49 12.65
C LEU A 19 -11.60 -3.13 11.26
N GLY A 20 -12.35 -4.04 10.64
CA GLY A 20 -13.04 -3.77 9.38
C GLY A 20 -14.00 -2.58 9.49
N ASN A 21 -14.80 -2.54 10.55
CA ASN A 21 -15.75 -1.45 10.80
C ASN A 21 -15.04 -0.11 11.05
N ILE A 22 -13.94 -0.10 11.81
CA ILE A 22 -13.14 1.12 12.04
C ILE A 22 -12.59 1.65 10.73
N VAL A 23 -12.02 0.78 9.88
CA VAL A 23 -11.50 1.17 8.56
C VAL A 23 -12.63 1.73 7.69
N ALA A 24 -13.80 1.10 7.67
CA ALA A 24 -14.96 1.59 6.92
C ALA A 24 -15.46 2.96 7.42
N LEU A 25 -15.48 3.18 8.74
CA LEU A 25 -15.82 4.48 9.33
C LEU A 25 -14.79 5.55 8.98
N LEU A 26 -13.49 5.22 9.02
CA LEU A 26 -12.43 6.12 8.59
C LEU A 26 -12.58 6.48 7.11
N HIS A 27 -12.91 5.51 6.26
CA HIS A 27 -13.19 5.77 4.84
C HIS A 27 -14.38 6.71 4.67
N ALA A 28 -15.49 6.42 5.33
CA ALA A 28 -16.68 7.27 5.29
C ALA A 28 -16.36 8.70 5.78
N PHE A 29 -15.61 8.83 6.87
CA PHE A 29 -15.18 10.12 7.39
C PHE A 29 -14.33 10.88 6.38
N PHE A 30 -13.25 10.27 5.86
CA PHE A 30 -12.36 10.96 4.93
C PHE A 30 -13.01 11.33 3.61
N CYS A 31 -13.89 10.48 3.06
CA CYS A 31 -14.63 10.78 1.83
C CYS A 31 -15.46 12.06 1.94
N ASN A 32 -15.84 12.47 3.15
CA ASN A 32 -16.60 13.68 3.42
C ASN A 32 -15.73 14.90 3.82
N LEU A 33 -14.41 14.75 3.96
CA LEU A 33 -13.53 15.87 4.28
C LEU A 33 -13.17 16.70 3.05
N PRO A 34 -12.99 18.03 3.20
CA PRO A 34 -12.44 18.87 2.15
C PRO A 34 -10.95 18.54 1.93
N GLN A 35 -10.41 18.86 0.75
CA GLN A 35 -9.10 18.39 0.30
C GLN A 35 -7.95 18.90 1.18
N GLU A 36 -8.04 20.14 1.64
CA GLU A 36 -7.10 20.76 2.58
C GLU A 36 -6.98 20.00 3.91
N TRP A 37 -8.03 19.29 4.35
CA TRP A 37 -8.00 18.52 5.60
C TRP A 37 -7.43 17.12 5.37
N LEU A 38 -7.41 16.65 4.12
CA LEU A 38 -6.74 15.41 3.77
C LEU A 38 -5.23 15.54 3.90
N GLU A 39 -4.67 16.75 3.80
CA GLU A 39 -3.22 16.98 3.93
C GLU A 39 -2.66 16.46 5.25
N GLY A 40 -3.44 16.43 6.34
CA GLY A 40 -3.03 15.89 7.63
C GLY A 40 -3.06 14.37 7.75
N THR A 41 -3.75 13.67 6.85
CA THR A 41 -4.02 12.22 6.97
C THR A 41 -2.75 11.37 6.91
N HIS A 42 -1.72 11.82 6.20
CA HIS A 42 -0.42 11.13 6.14
C HIS A 42 0.27 10.98 7.51
N LEU A 43 -0.11 11.80 8.50
CA LEU A 43 0.36 11.67 9.89
C LEU A 43 -0.11 10.37 10.54
N ILE A 44 -1.21 9.78 10.07
CA ILE A 44 -1.71 8.48 10.55
C ILE A 44 -0.64 7.41 10.35
N ILE A 45 0.03 7.37 9.18
CA ILE A 45 1.12 6.42 8.94
C ILE A 45 2.27 6.65 9.92
N LYS A 46 2.57 7.90 10.27
CA LYS A 46 3.62 8.20 11.26
C LYS A 46 3.25 7.68 12.65
N HIS A 47 1.98 7.77 13.04
CA HIS A 47 1.49 7.25 14.32
C HIS A 47 1.37 5.72 14.35
N LEU A 48 1.25 5.07 13.19
CA LEU A 48 1.27 3.60 13.09
C LEU A 48 2.67 3.00 13.18
N ARG A 49 3.74 3.81 13.18
CA ARG A 49 5.11 3.31 13.34
C ARG A 49 5.40 2.89 14.79
N PRO A 50 6.18 1.82 15.01
CA PRO A 50 6.91 1.05 14.00
C PRO A 50 6.01 0.06 13.25
N VAL A 51 6.15 0.00 11.92
CA VAL A 51 5.42 -0.95 11.06
C VAL A 51 6.36 -2.12 10.75
N THR A 52 6.27 -3.19 11.54
CA THR A 52 7.15 -4.36 11.43
C THR A 52 6.45 -5.63 10.94
N SER A 53 5.12 -5.59 10.77
CA SER A 53 4.33 -6.74 10.35
C SER A 53 3.50 -6.45 9.11
N VAL A 54 3.22 -7.51 8.34
CA VAL A 54 2.37 -7.45 7.15
C VAL A 54 0.94 -7.02 7.51
N ALA A 55 0.44 -7.37 8.69
CA ALA A 55 -0.89 -6.97 9.14
C ALA A 55 -1.02 -5.45 9.29
N VAL A 56 -0.06 -4.80 9.97
CA VAL A 56 -0.08 -3.33 10.16
C VAL A 56 0.18 -2.59 8.85
N LEU A 57 1.01 -3.17 7.96
CA LEU A 57 1.20 -2.68 6.61
C LEU A 57 -0.12 -2.67 5.82
N ARG A 58 -0.87 -3.78 5.84
CA ARG A 58 -2.20 -3.86 5.19
C ARG A 58 -3.18 -2.85 5.75
N ILE A 59 -3.20 -2.64 7.07
CA ILE A 59 -4.06 -1.61 7.68
C ILE A 59 -3.69 -0.22 7.14
N SER A 60 -2.40 0.09 7.07
CA SER A 60 -1.91 1.38 6.55
C SER A 60 -2.33 1.62 5.10
N PHE A 61 -2.19 0.59 4.26
CA PHE A 61 -2.58 0.64 2.85
C PHE A 61 -4.09 0.77 2.69
N ARG A 62 -4.88 0.01 3.48
CA ARG A 62 -6.34 0.09 3.48
C ARG A 62 -6.85 1.47 3.89
N ILE A 63 -6.28 2.09 4.93
CA ILE A 63 -6.65 3.45 5.36
C ILE A 63 -6.38 4.47 4.26
N MET A 64 -5.23 4.37 3.57
CA MET A 64 -4.79 5.37 2.60
C MET A 64 -5.35 5.15 1.18
N GLY A 65 -5.68 3.92 0.81
CA GLY A 65 -6.11 3.57 -0.55
C GLY A 65 -7.23 4.44 -1.11
N PRO A 66 -8.36 4.59 -0.41
CA PRO A 66 -9.48 5.40 -0.89
C PRO A 66 -9.17 6.89 -0.97
N LEU A 67 -8.12 7.36 -0.29
CA LEU A 67 -7.67 8.75 -0.36
C LEU A 67 -6.91 9.01 -1.66
N LEU A 68 -6.06 8.07 -2.09
CA LEU A 68 -5.11 8.27 -3.18
C LEU A 68 -5.72 8.85 -4.47
N PRO A 69 -6.88 8.37 -4.98
CA PRO A 69 -7.50 8.96 -6.17
C PRO A 69 -7.82 10.45 -6.02
N ARG A 70 -8.21 10.89 -4.82
CA ARG A 70 -8.54 12.29 -4.53
C ARG A 70 -7.29 13.15 -4.41
N LEU A 71 -6.13 12.54 -4.13
CA LEU A 71 -4.87 13.25 -3.97
C LEU A 71 -4.12 13.41 -5.30
N VAL A 72 -4.48 12.68 -6.37
CA VAL A 72 -3.74 12.70 -7.64
C VAL A 72 -3.54 14.13 -8.17
N ASN A 73 -4.56 14.99 -8.05
CA ASN A 73 -4.51 16.40 -8.46
C ASN A 73 -3.67 17.28 -7.52
N ALA A 74 -3.49 16.89 -6.26
CA ALA A 74 -2.55 17.48 -5.31
C ALA A 74 -1.19 16.78 -5.42
N HIS A 75 -0.56 16.91 -6.58
CA HIS A 75 0.67 16.22 -7.00
C HIS A 75 1.72 16.03 -5.89
N THR A 76 2.07 17.11 -5.18
CA THR A 76 3.05 17.07 -4.08
C THR A 76 2.60 16.19 -2.91
N PHE A 77 1.32 16.25 -2.57
CA PHE A 77 0.76 15.50 -1.46
C PHE A 77 0.56 14.01 -1.81
N PHE A 78 0.18 13.72 -3.06
CA PHE A 78 0.18 12.36 -3.59
C PHE A 78 1.59 11.74 -3.54
N SER A 79 2.61 12.41 -4.08
CA SER A 79 4.00 11.91 -4.07
C SER A 79 4.49 11.63 -2.64
N LYS A 80 4.20 12.52 -1.69
CA LYS A 80 4.53 12.33 -0.26
C LYS A 80 3.83 11.11 0.34
N THR A 81 2.55 10.92 0.04
CA THR A 81 1.76 9.80 0.57
C THR A 81 2.27 8.46 0.01
N VAL A 82 2.51 8.39 -1.31
CA VAL A 82 3.11 7.22 -1.96
C VAL A 82 4.49 6.92 -1.38
N SER A 83 5.34 7.93 -1.20
CA SER A 83 6.65 7.76 -0.56
C SER A 83 6.55 7.16 0.84
N LEU A 84 5.61 7.63 1.68
CA LEU A 84 5.40 7.07 3.02
C LEU A 84 4.93 5.61 3.00
N LEU A 85 4.02 5.26 2.08
CA LEU A 85 3.53 3.89 1.92
C LEU A 85 4.64 2.94 1.44
N LEU A 86 5.46 3.39 0.49
CA LEU A 86 6.63 2.63 0.03
C LEU A 86 7.69 2.48 1.12
N ASN A 87 7.91 3.50 1.95
CA ASN A 87 8.84 3.40 3.07
C ASN A 87 8.40 2.35 4.09
N ILE A 88 7.12 2.30 4.47
CA ILE A 88 6.64 1.25 5.40
C ILE A 88 6.63 -0.15 4.77
N LEU A 89 6.47 -0.25 3.44
CA LEU A 89 6.66 -1.50 2.70
C LEU A 89 8.12 -1.99 2.85
N VAL A 90 9.08 -1.08 2.68
CA VAL A 90 10.52 -1.36 2.87
C VAL A 90 10.84 -1.66 4.34
N ASP A 91 10.17 -1.03 5.31
CA ASP A 91 10.37 -1.35 6.73
C ASP A 91 10.00 -2.82 7.04
N VAL A 92 8.96 -3.35 6.38
CA VAL A 92 8.49 -4.74 6.58
C VAL A 92 9.24 -5.75 5.71
N PHE A 93 9.60 -5.40 4.47
CA PHE A 93 10.15 -6.33 3.48
C PHE A 93 11.56 -5.99 3.00
N GLY A 94 12.21 -5.02 3.63
CA GLY A 94 13.53 -4.55 3.29
C GLY A 94 14.63 -5.56 3.59
N LYS A 95 15.82 -5.30 3.05
CA LYS A 95 17.02 -6.13 3.27
C LYS A 95 17.36 -6.36 4.75
N ASN A 96 16.96 -5.43 5.62
CA ASN A 96 17.20 -5.48 7.06
C ASN A 96 15.97 -5.96 7.88
N SER A 97 14.92 -6.45 7.23
CA SER A 97 13.69 -6.87 7.92
C SER A 97 13.89 -8.14 8.75
N GLN A 98 13.13 -8.22 9.85
CA GLN A 98 13.12 -9.35 10.77
C GLN A 98 12.42 -10.60 10.21
N LEU A 99 11.70 -10.47 9.08
CA LEU A 99 11.08 -11.61 8.38
C LEU A 99 12.17 -12.44 7.70
N SER A 100 12.40 -13.65 8.21
CA SER A 100 13.46 -14.55 7.71
C SER A 100 12.98 -15.55 6.66
N ALA A 101 11.67 -15.79 6.55
CA ALA A 101 11.11 -16.69 5.56
C ALA A 101 10.90 -15.97 4.21
N PRO A 102 11.12 -16.64 3.07
CA PRO A 102 10.70 -16.14 1.78
C PRO A 102 9.19 -15.90 1.77
N ILE A 103 8.76 -14.82 1.11
CA ILE A 103 7.33 -14.48 0.98
C ILE A 103 6.82 -14.94 -0.36
N GLU A 104 5.65 -15.58 -0.37
CA GLU A 104 4.98 -15.97 -1.61
C GLU A 104 4.06 -14.86 -2.15
N ALA A 105 3.85 -14.85 -3.47
CA ALA A 105 2.97 -13.87 -4.13
C ALA A 105 1.55 -13.88 -3.57
N THR A 106 1.03 -15.08 -3.26
CA THR A 106 -0.32 -15.32 -2.72
C THR A 106 -0.51 -14.69 -1.34
N GLU A 107 0.56 -14.54 -0.56
CA GLU A 107 0.51 -13.94 0.76
C GLU A 107 0.37 -12.42 0.70
N ILE A 108 0.81 -11.77 -0.37
CA ILE A 108 0.82 -10.30 -0.47
C ILE A 108 0.14 -9.79 -1.75
N SER A 109 -0.69 -10.60 -2.38
CA SER A 109 -1.37 -10.23 -3.64
C SER A 109 -2.18 -8.96 -3.49
N ASP A 110 -2.83 -8.76 -2.34
CA ASP A 110 -3.59 -7.55 -2.03
C ASP A 110 -2.73 -6.28 -2.00
N LEU A 111 -1.48 -6.39 -1.53
CA LEU A 111 -0.51 -5.30 -1.54
C LEU A 111 0.06 -5.05 -2.93
N ILE A 112 0.31 -6.11 -3.71
CA ILE A 112 0.75 -6.02 -5.10
C ILE A 112 -0.32 -5.30 -5.93
N ASP A 113 -1.57 -5.76 -5.87
CA ASP A 113 -2.71 -5.16 -6.57
C ASP A 113 -2.91 -3.70 -6.17
N PHE A 114 -2.74 -3.37 -4.89
CA PHE A 114 -2.78 -1.98 -4.44
C PHE A 114 -1.71 -1.12 -5.12
N LEU A 115 -0.46 -1.59 -5.18
CA LEU A 115 0.64 -0.86 -5.81
C LEU A 115 0.38 -0.67 -7.31
N HIS A 116 -0.22 -1.68 -7.97
CA HIS A 116 -0.69 -1.54 -9.35
C HIS A 116 -1.74 -0.42 -9.47
N HIS A 117 -2.72 -0.38 -8.57
CA HIS A 117 -3.72 0.69 -8.55
C HIS A 117 -3.11 2.08 -8.33
N VAL A 118 -2.07 2.22 -7.49
CA VAL A 118 -1.39 3.52 -7.30
C VAL A 118 -0.80 4.05 -8.61
N ILE A 119 -0.09 3.20 -9.35
CA ILE A 119 0.47 3.57 -10.65
C ILE A 119 -0.65 3.88 -11.65
N HIS A 120 -1.73 3.09 -11.62
CA HIS A 120 -2.89 3.34 -12.48
C HIS A 120 -3.57 4.68 -12.18
N TYR A 121 -3.79 5.04 -10.90
CA TYR A 121 -4.41 6.32 -10.54
C TYR A 121 -3.61 7.51 -11.06
N GLU A 122 -2.29 7.40 -11.05
CA GLU A 122 -1.42 8.46 -11.53
C GLU A 122 -1.28 8.48 -13.05
N GLY A 123 -1.35 7.30 -13.68
CA GLY A 123 -1.33 7.12 -15.13
C GLY A 123 -2.70 7.19 -15.83
N ALA A 124 -3.79 7.41 -15.10
CA ALA A 124 -5.15 7.30 -15.64
C ALA A 124 -5.45 8.37 -16.71
N SER A 125 -4.81 9.54 -16.63
CA SER A 125 -4.99 10.65 -17.57
C SER A 125 -3.77 10.93 -18.46
N SER A 126 -2.62 10.30 -18.19
CA SER A 126 -1.34 10.58 -18.87
C SER A 126 -0.31 9.50 -18.53
N LYS A 127 0.91 9.58 -19.09
CA LYS A 127 2.00 8.73 -18.60
C LYS A 127 2.27 9.01 -17.12
N PRO A 128 2.56 7.98 -16.32
CA PRO A 128 3.02 8.17 -14.96
C PRO A 128 4.22 9.11 -14.86
N ARG A 129 4.23 10.03 -13.89
CA ARG A 129 5.32 10.99 -13.66
C ARG A 129 6.58 10.27 -13.22
N THR A 130 7.71 10.71 -13.79
CA THR A 130 9.05 10.19 -13.47
C THR A 130 9.37 10.24 -11.97
N GLU A 131 8.84 11.23 -11.24
CA GLU A 131 9.01 11.32 -9.78
C GLU A 131 8.41 10.11 -9.07
N ILE A 132 7.18 9.72 -9.40
CA ILE A 132 6.50 8.56 -8.80
C ILE A 132 7.25 7.29 -9.17
N LEU A 133 7.61 7.15 -10.44
CA LEU A 133 8.40 6.01 -10.91
C LEU A 133 9.74 5.87 -10.16
N ALA A 134 10.43 6.98 -9.90
CA ALA A 134 11.66 7.00 -9.12
C ALA A 134 11.44 6.58 -7.66
N LEU A 135 10.29 6.88 -7.06
CA LEU A 135 9.95 6.39 -5.71
C LEU A 135 9.83 4.86 -5.69
N PHE A 136 9.14 4.28 -6.68
CA PHE A 136 9.02 2.83 -6.82
C PHE A 136 10.37 2.15 -7.07
N GLY A 137 11.20 2.71 -7.97
CA GLY A 137 12.55 2.21 -8.21
C GLY A 137 13.41 2.19 -6.95
N ARG A 138 13.44 3.31 -6.21
CA ARG A 138 14.17 3.41 -4.94
C ARG A 138 13.65 2.42 -3.90
N ALA A 139 12.34 2.23 -3.81
CA ALA A 139 11.76 1.27 -2.88
C ALA A 139 12.20 -0.16 -3.26
N ALA A 140 12.07 -0.53 -4.53
CA ALA A 140 12.46 -1.84 -5.05
C ALA A 140 13.93 -2.17 -4.75
N GLU A 141 14.86 -1.23 -4.95
CA GLU A 141 16.28 -1.42 -4.65
C GLU A 141 16.55 -1.77 -3.17
N ASN A 142 15.68 -1.34 -2.25
CA ASN A 142 15.83 -1.56 -0.81
C ASN A 142 15.08 -2.79 -0.29
N LEU A 143 14.24 -3.42 -1.11
CA LEU A 143 13.56 -4.68 -0.78
C LEU A 143 14.51 -5.87 -0.83
N ARG A 144 14.13 -6.97 -0.17
CA ARG A 144 14.82 -8.26 -0.35
C ARG A 144 14.58 -8.84 -1.75
N PRO A 145 15.48 -9.70 -2.26
CA PRO A 145 15.39 -10.23 -3.63
C PRO A 145 14.09 -11.01 -3.94
N ASP A 146 13.56 -11.75 -2.97
CA ASP A 146 12.30 -12.49 -3.12
C ASP A 146 11.13 -11.54 -3.40
N VAL A 147 11.03 -10.45 -2.63
CA VAL A 147 9.98 -9.44 -2.81
C VAL A 147 10.23 -8.57 -4.05
N GLN A 148 11.48 -8.26 -4.37
CA GLN A 148 11.81 -7.58 -5.64
C GLN A 148 11.31 -8.35 -6.86
N HIS A 149 11.47 -9.68 -6.85
CA HIS A 149 10.97 -10.51 -7.94
C HIS A 149 9.44 -10.43 -8.06
N LEU A 150 8.72 -10.45 -6.94
CA LEU A 150 7.25 -10.32 -6.91
C LEU A 150 6.78 -8.97 -7.45
N LEU A 151 7.54 -7.90 -7.19
CA LEU A 151 7.24 -6.54 -7.64
C LEU A 151 7.90 -6.18 -8.97
N SER A 152 8.58 -7.12 -9.63
CA SER A 152 9.32 -6.85 -10.88
C SER A 152 8.42 -6.36 -12.02
N HIS A 153 7.13 -6.71 -12.00
CA HIS A 153 6.13 -6.23 -12.96
C HIS A 153 5.69 -4.78 -12.72
N LEU A 154 5.93 -4.25 -11.51
CA LEU A 154 5.74 -2.84 -11.19
C LEU A 154 6.92 -1.99 -11.68
N ASN A 155 7.95 -2.62 -12.28
CA ASN A 155 9.10 -1.89 -12.81
C ASN A 155 8.64 -0.83 -13.80
N THR A 156 9.17 0.35 -13.57
CA THR A 156 8.75 1.63 -14.12
C THR A 156 9.64 2.07 -15.27
N ASP A 157 10.41 1.16 -15.86
CA ASP A 157 11.12 1.43 -17.09
C ASP A 157 10.10 1.79 -18.18
N VAL A 158 10.21 3.00 -18.69
CA VAL A 158 9.32 3.59 -19.70
C VAL A 158 9.28 2.74 -20.98
N ASN A 159 10.22 1.81 -21.18
CA ASN A 159 10.27 0.91 -22.34
C ASN A 159 9.78 -0.52 -22.06
N THR A 160 9.79 -0.97 -20.80
CA THR A 160 9.48 -2.37 -20.44
C THR A 160 8.33 -2.52 -19.43
N SER A 161 7.90 -1.42 -18.80
CA SER A 161 6.77 -1.39 -17.89
C SER A 161 5.47 -1.74 -18.62
N VAL A 162 4.62 -2.55 -18.00
CA VAL A 162 3.26 -2.85 -18.49
C VAL A 162 2.44 -1.56 -18.67
N TYR A 163 2.77 -0.52 -17.90
CA TYR A 163 2.13 0.79 -17.96
C TYR A 163 2.61 1.68 -19.13
N ALA A 164 3.74 1.36 -19.75
CA ALA A 164 4.21 2.06 -20.95
C ALA A 164 3.41 1.67 -22.20
N LYS A 165 2.77 0.49 -22.22
CA LYS A 165 2.05 -0.04 -23.38
C LYS A 165 0.72 0.65 -23.68
N ILE A 166 0.20 1.52 -22.80
CA ILE A 166 -1.05 2.26 -23.08
C ILE A 166 -0.86 3.30 -24.20
N VAL A 167 0.39 3.63 -24.59
CA VAL A 167 0.69 4.70 -25.57
C VAL A 167 0.88 4.21 -27.03
N HIS A 168 0.83 2.91 -27.31
CA HIS A 168 1.05 2.40 -28.68
C HIS A 168 -0.20 1.86 -29.40
N SER A 169 -1.42 2.16 -28.94
CA SER A 169 -2.65 1.69 -29.60
C SER A 169 -3.77 2.74 -29.74
N ALA A 170 -3.41 4.03 -29.84
CA ALA A 170 -4.32 5.07 -30.32
C ALA A 170 -3.70 5.80 -31.53
#